data_AF-A0A7J5Z9R7-F1
#
_entry.id   AF-A0A7J5Z9R7-F1
#
_cell.length_a   1.000
_cell.length_b   1.000
_cell.length_c   1.000
_cell.angle_alpha   90.00
_cell.angle_beta   90.00
_cell.angle_gamma   90.00
#
_symmetry.space_group_name_H-M   'P 1'
#
loop_
_entity.id
_entity.type
_entity.pdbx_description
1 polymer ?
#
loop_
_entity_poly.entity_id
_entity_poly.type
_entity_poly.pdbx_seq_one_letter_code
_entity_poly.pdbx_strand_id
1 'polypeptide(L)'
;MSVVRRYPVFLGRPHRSAQRQELHIQTVLQVNRTLYIGARDDLYRVELDNMAGDEMFYSKKRTWESNKNDIRVCRMKGKHEVRCSGKTL
;
A
#
# COMPACT_ATOMS: atom_id res chain seq x y z
N MET A 1 -31.33 15.09 11.51
CA MET A 1 -29.89 15.30 11.21
C MET A 1 -29.24 13.93 11.11
N SER A 2 -28.79 13.52 9.92
CA SER A 2 -28.12 12.22 9.75
C SER A 2 -26.73 12.28 10.37
N VAL A 3 -26.45 11.43 11.37
CA VAL A 3 -25.11 11.25 11.91
C VAL A 3 -24.28 10.56 10.84
N VAL A 4 -23.45 11.30 10.11
CA VAL A 4 -22.48 10.73 9.18
C VAL A 4 -21.39 10.09 10.02
N ARG A 5 -21.40 8.75 10.13
CA ARG A 5 -20.28 8.03 10.74
C ARG A 5 -19.03 8.27 9.90
N ARG A 6 -18.02 8.90 10.52
CA ARG A 6 -16.68 9.04 9.93
C ARG A 6 -15.84 7.86 10.38
N TYR A 7 -15.41 7.06 9.41
CA TYR A 7 -14.49 5.96 9.64
C TYR A 7 -13.08 6.43 9.29
N PRO A 8 -12.06 6.08 10.10
CA PRO A 8 -10.68 6.36 9.75
C PRO A 8 -10.33 5.78 8.38
N VAL A 9 -9.64 6.55 7.54
CA VAL A 9 -9.26 6.13 6.18
C VAL A 9 -7.75 5.99 6.08
N PHE A 10 -7.29 4.91 5.45
CA PHE A 10 -5.87 4.73 5.11
C PHE A 10 -5.57 5.36 3.75
N LEU A 11 -4.63 6.30 3.69
CA LEU A 11 -4.27 7.03 2.48
C LEU A 11 -2.85 6.77 1.98
N GLY A 12 -2.18 5.74 2.49
CA GLY A 12 -0.89 5.30 1.96
C GLY A 12 0.31 6.13 2.40
N ARG A 13 0.20 6.88 3.49
CA ARG A 13 1.26 7.80 3.97
C ARG A 13 1.65 7.55 5.43
N PRO A 14 2.89 7.87 5.83
CA PRO A 14 3.39 7.65 7.19
C PRO A 14 2.95 8.73 8.19
N HIS A 15 2.64 9.93 7.70
CA HIS A 15 2.15 11.05 8.51
C HIS A 15 1.42 12.06 7.62
N ARG A 16 0.75 13.05 8.24
CA ARG A 16 -0.18 13.97 7.57
C ARG A 16 0.46 14.90 6.53
N SER A 17 1.72 15.31 6.74
CA SER A 17 2.48 16.16 5.80
C SER A 17 3.09 15.38 4.64
N ALA A 18 3.07 14.05 4.64
CA ALA A 18 3.54 13.26 3.51
C ALA A 18 2.50 13.26 2.38
N GLN A 19 3.01 13.16 1.14
CA GLN A 19 2.20 13.09 -0.06
C GLN A 19 1.38 11.80 -0.07
N ARG A 20 0.13 11.91 -0.54
CA ARG A 20 -0.73 10.74 -0.77
C ARG A 20 -0.22 9.97 -1.99
N GLN A 21 -0.37 8.66 -1.98
CA GLN A 21 -0.02 7.80 -3.10
C GLN A 21 -1.28 7.15 -3.65
N GLU A 22 -1.30 6.93 -4.96
CA GLU A 22 -2.28 6.03 -5.54
C GLU A 22 -1.96 4.61 -5.08
N LEU A 23 -2.94 3.95 -4.47
CA LEU A 23 -2.76 2.62 -3.90
C LEU A 23 -3.49 1.59 -4.75
N HIS A 24 -2.72 0.72 -5.39
CA HIS A 24 -3.27 -0.48 -6.02
C HIS A 24 -3.41 -1.59 -4.96
N ILE A 25 -4.34 -1.40 -4.02
CA ILE A 25 -4.60 -2.36 -2.93
C ILE A 25 -5.13 -3.66 -3.52
N GLN A 26 -4.52 -4.77 -3.13
CA GLN A 26 -4.89 -6.12 -3.55
C GLN A 26 -5.44 -6.95 -2.40
N THR A 27 -5.00 -6.68 -1.17
CA THR A 27 -5.36 -7.47 0.01
C THR A 27 -5.27 -6.64 1.29
N VAL A 28 -6.14 -6.96 2.24
CA VAL A 28 -6.08 -6.46 3.61
C VAL A 28 -6.21 -7.64 4.56
N LEU A 29 -5.25 -7.79 5.47
CA LEU A 29 -5.27 -8.80 6.52
C LEU A 29 -5.19 -8.10 7.88
N GLN A 30 -6.09 -8.44 8.79
CA GLN A 30 -5.99 -8.02 10.17
C GLN A 30 -5.34 -9.13 11.01
N VAL A 31 -4.32 -8.77 11.77
CA VAL A 31 -3.71 -9.64 12.79
C VAL A 31 -3.65 -8.83 14.09
N ASN A 32 -4.37 -9.28 15.11
CA ASN A 32 -4.58 -8.52 16.35
C ASN A 32 -5.10 -7.10 16.04
N ARG A 33 -4.42 -6.07 16.57
CA ARG A 33 -4.71 -4.65 16.34
C ARG A 33 -3.85 -4.04 15.21
N THR A 34 -3.35 -4.87 14.30
CA THR A 34 -2.52 -4.43 13.16
C THR A 34 -3.19 -4.82 11.84
N LEU A 35 -3.29 -3.88 10.91
CA LEU A 35 -3.64 -4.16 9.52
C LEU A 35 -2.36 -4.30 8.68
N TYR A 36 -2.33 -5.35 7.89
CA TYR A 36 -1.36 -5.59 6.83
C TYR A 36 -2.05 -5.36 5.50
N ILE A 37 -1.69 -4.27 4.83
CA ILE A 37 -2.31 -3.85 3.57
C ILE A 37 -1.32 -4.16 2.45
N GLY A 38 -1.64 -5.18 1.65
CA GLY A 38 -0.89 -5.54 0.46
C GLY A 38 -1.37 -4.72 -0.72
N ALA A 39 -0.47 -3.91 -1.27
CA ALA A 39 -0.59 -3.30 -2.57
C ALA A 39 0.33 -4.01 -3.56
N ARG A 40 0.27 -3.57 -4.82
CA ARG A 40 1.00 -4.15 -5.94
C ARG A 40 2.49 -4.45 -5.67
N ASP A 41 3.23 -3.46 -5.19
CA ASP A 41 4.68 -3.56 -4.94
C ASP A 41 5.00 -3.36 -3.44
N ASP A 42 4.01 -2.98 -2.65
CA ASP A 42 4.17 -2.54 -1.26
C ASP A 42 3.35 -3.38 -0.28
N LEU A 43 3.88 -3.60 0.92
CA LEU A 43 3.14 -4.06 2.10
C LEU A 43 3.25 -3.01 3.20
N TYR A 44 2.11 -2.48 3.59
CA TYR A 44 2.00 -1.51 4.68
C TYR A 44 1.57 -2.20 5.96
N ARG A 45 2.23 -1.86 7.07
CA ARG A 45 1.82 -2.23 8.42
C ARG A 45 1.19 -1.00 9.08
N VAL A 46 -0.07 -1.09 9.46
CA VAL A 46 -0.87 -0.02 10.07
C VAL A 46 -1.31 -0.48 11.45
N GLU A 47 -0.98 0.29 12.49
CA GLU A 47 -1.38 -0.02 13.87
C GLU A 47 -2.69 0.71 14.18
N LEU A 48 -3.75 -0.04 14.53
CA LEU A 48 -5.07 0.51 14.83
C LEU A 48 -5.11 1.28 16.16
N ASP A 49 -4.06 1.18 16.97
CA ASP A 49 -3.87 2.00 18.17
C ASP A 49 -3.40 3.43 17.86
N ASN A 50 -2.76 3.64 16.71
CA ASN A 50 -2.06 4.87 16.36
C ASN A 50 -2.81 5.70 15.30
N MET A 51 -4.15 5.67 15.33
CA MET A 51 -4.99 6.46 14.42
C MET A 51 -5.09 7.92 14.89
N ALA A 52 -5.04 8.88 13.96
CA ALA A 52 -5.19 10.30 14.29
C ALA A 52 -6.47 10.87 13.70
N GLY A 53 -7.54 10.88 14.50
CA GLY A 53 -8.88 11.31 14.08
C GLY A 53 -9.43 10.43 12.96
N ASP A 54 -9.69 11.03 11.80
CA ASP A 54 -10.31 10.37 10.65
C ASP A 54 -9.28 9.69 9.71
N GLU A 55 -8.01 9.55 10.10
CA GLU A 55 -6.96 9.02 9.23
C GLU A 55 -6.05 7.98 9.90
N MET A 56 -5.71 6.93 9.13
CA MET A 56 -4.76 5.88 9.50
C MET A 56 -3.42 6.07 8.78
N PHE A 57 -2.33 5.82 9.50
CA PHE A 57 -0.96 5.93 8.99
C PHE A 57 -0.21 4.60 9.12
N TYR A 58 0.69 4.31 8.18
CA TYR A 58 1.53 3.12 8.30
C TYR A 58 2.71 3.38 9.24
N SER A 59 3.04 2.41 10.10
CA SER A 59 4.25 2.43 10.92
C SER A 59 5.45 1.83 10.19
N LYS A 60 5.20 0.95 9.20
CA LYS A 60 6.25 0.35 8.37
C LYS A 60 5.75 0.08 6.96
N LYS A 61 6.62 0.24 5.97
CA LYS A 61 6.40 -0.17 4.58
C LYS A 61 7.50 -1.12 4.13
N ARG A 62 7.14 -2.18 3.44
CA ARG A 62 8.07 -3.05 2.70
C ARG A 62 7.75 -2.97 1.22
N THR A 63 8.74 -2.61 0.42
CA THR A 63 8.64 -2.56 -1.04
C THR A 63 9.36 -3.77 -1.62
N TRP A 64 8.69 -4.53 -2.48
CA TRP A 64 9.32 -5.57 -3.29
C TRP A 64 9.71 -5.00 -4.64
N GLU A 65 11.01 -4.81 -4.81
CA GLU A 65 11.58 -4.44 -6.09
C GLU A 65 11.88 -5.70 -6.91
N SER A 66 11.44 -5.71 -8.16
CA SER A 66 11.80 -6.79 -9.08
C SER A 66 13.26 -6.66 -9.50
N ASN A 67 13.93 -7.79 -9.72
CA ASN A 67 15.32 -7.77 -10.14
C ASN A 67 15.46 -7.25 -11.58
N LYS A 68 16.59 -6.57 -11.90
CA LYS A 68 16.84 -5.96 -13.22
C LYS A 68 16.74 -6.94 -14.39
N ASN A 69 17.15 -8.20 -14.22
CA ASN A 69 17.02 -9.24 -15.24
C ASN A 69 15.55 -9.60 -15.48
N ASP A 70 14.73 -9.71 -14.44
CA ASP A 70 13.30 -10.00 -14.57
C ASP A 70 12.60 -8.87 -15.33
N ILE A 71 12.90 -7.62 -14.96
CA ILE A 71 12.42 -6.42 -15.66
C ILE A 71 12.80 -6.48 -17.15
N ARG A 72 14.06 -6.80 -17.47
CA ARG A 72 14.54 -6.93 -18.85
C ARG A 72 13.76 -7.99 -19.61
N VAL A 73 13.57 -9.18 -19.02
CA VAL A 73 12.82 -10.28 -19.65
C VAL A 73 11.35 -9.90 -19.87
N CYS A 74 10.69 -9.24 -18.92
CA CYS A 74 9.31 -8.78 -19.07
C CYS A 74 9.15 -7.77 -20.21
N ARG A 75 10.10 -6.84 -20.35
CA ARG A 75 10.14 -5.90 -21.48
C ARG A 75 10.36 -6.61 -22.81
N MET A 76 11.28 -7.58 -22.87
CA MET A 76 11.50 -8.39 -24.08
C MET A 76 10.25 -9.18 -24.47
N LYS A 77 9.41 -9.58 -23.51
CA LYS A 77 8.09 -10.20 -23.75
C LYS A 77 6.99 -9.20 -24.19
N GLY A 78 7.33 -7.95 -24.45
CA GLY A 78 6.40 -6.93 -24.94
C GLY A 78 5.41 -6.39 -23.91
N LYS A 79 5.69 -6.56 -22.60
CA LYS A 79 4.84 -5.97 -21.54
C LYS A 79 5.21 -4.50 -21.31
N HIS A 80 4.20 -3.67 -21.06
CA HIS A 80 4.39 -2.27 -20.67
C HIS A 80 5.25 -2.15 -19.40
N GLU A 81 6.08 -1.11 -19.32
CA GLU A 81 6.98 -0.87 -18.17
C GLU A 81 6.24 -0.91 -16.84
N VAL A 82 5.04 -0.32 -16.78
CA VAL A 82 4.20 -0.35 -15.59
C VAL A 82 3.93 -1.77 -15.17
N ARG A 83 3.74 -2.77 -16.05
CA ARG A 83 3.51 -4.18 -15.66
C ARG A 83 4.77 -4.95 -15.25
N CYS A 84 5.96 -4.39 -15.49
CA CYS A 84 7.23 -5.04 -15.19
C CYS A 84 7.81 -4.68 -13.82
N SER A 85 7.01 -4.13 -12.89
CA SER A 85 7.39 -3.89 -11.50
C SER A 85 6.58 -4.77 -10.53
N GLY A 86 7.19 -5.12 -9.39
CA GLY A 86 6.56 -5.78 -8.25
C GLY A 86 6.46 -7.30 -8.31
N LYS A 87 5.49 -7.84 -7.56
CA LYS A 87 5.17 -9.29 -7.46
C LYS A 87 4.62 -9.90 -8.76
N THR A 88 4.54 -9.14 -9.84
CA THR A 88 3.98 -9.58 -11.13
C THR A 88 5.06 -10.09 -12.11
N LEU A 89 6.31 -10.19 -11.64
CA LEU A 89 7.44 -10.77 -12.36
C LEU A 89 7.73 -12.21 -11.95
#